data_AF-A0A956IEY8-F1
#
_entry.id   AF-A0A956IEY8-F1
#
_cell.length_a   1.000
_cell.length_b   1.000
_cell.length_c   1.000
_cell.angle_alpha   90.00
_cell.angle_beta   90.00
_cell.angle_gamma   90.00
#
_symmetry.space_group_name_H-M   'P 1'
#
loop_
_entity.id
_entity.type
_entity.pdbx_description
1 polymer ?
#
loop_
_entity_poly.entity_id
_entity_poly.type
_entity_poly.pdbx_seq_one_letter_code
_entity_poly.pdbx_strand_id
1 'polypeptide(L)' 'FFNPNNEGRQNWGQGVSPSVEGHGEVEGESSLPFHQFASRIYAFHYNPYEEGDGYAVPEADVEEIEAMVRESWGRFFAWA' A
#
# COMPACT_ATOMS: atom_id res chain seq x y z
N PHE A 1 -7.22 -6.83 -2.71
CA PHE A 1 -8.05 -5.62 -2.50
C PHE A 1 -8.75 -5.27 -3.80
N PHE A 2 -9.85 -4.50 -3.76
CA PHE A 2 -10.52 -4.04 -4.99
C PHE A 2 -9.70 -2.93 -5.65
N ASN A 3 -9.32 -3.09 -6.92
CA ASN A 3 -8.63 -2.06 -7.68
C ASN A 3 -9.68 -1.14 -8.33
N PRO A 4 -9.92 0.08 -7.81
CA PRO A 4 -10.91 0.97 -8.37
C PRO A 4 -10.47 1.59 -9.72
N ASN A 5 -9.23 1.30 -10.17
CA ASN A 5 -8.66 1.90 -11.35
C ASN A 5 -9.19 1.22 -12.61
N ASN A 6 -10.39 1.62 -13.03
CA ASN A 6 -11.05 1.16 -14.25
C ASN A 6 -10.39 1.70 -15.55
N GLU A 7 -9.33 2.51 -15.45
CA GLU A 7 -8.63 3.12 -16.59
C GLU A 7 -7.48 2.27 -17.17
N GLY A 8 -7.34 1.00 -16.75
CA GLY A 8 -6.35 0.06 -17.30
C GLY A 8 -4.89 0.39 -17.00
N ARG A 9 -4.60 1.52 -16.33
CA ARG A 9 -3.28 1.87 -15.85
C ARG A 9 -2.97 1.06 -14.59
N GLN A 10 -2.32 -0.07 -14.78
CA GLN A 10 -1.86 -0.92 -13.68
C GLN A 10 -0.61 -0.34 -12.98
N ASN A 11 0.12 0.60 -13.58
CA ASN A 11 1.28 1.19 -12.93
C ASN A 11 0.88 2.34 -11.99
N TRP A 12 1.10 2.14 -10.69
CA TRP A 12 0.79 3.07 -9.60
C TRP A 12 1.98 3.97 -9.23
N GLY A 13 2.98 4.07 -10.11
CA GLY A 13 4.21 4.82 -9.92
C GLY A 13 5.30 4.00 -9.23
N GLN A 14 6.56 4.35 -9.51
CA GLN A 14 7.76 3.62 -9.07
C GLN A 14 7.79 2.14 -9.49
N GLY A 15 7.13 1.79 -10.60
CA GLY A 15 7.07 0.40 -11.08
C GLY A 15 6.12 -0.51 -10.30
N VAL A 16 5.42 0.01 -9.30
CA VAL A 16 4.39 -0.74 -8.56
C VAL A 16 3.24 -1.05 -9.51
N SER A 17 3.01 -2.33 -9.79
CA SER A 17 1.90 -2.81 -10.62
C SER A 17 1.23 -3.98 -9.92
N PRO A 18 -0.08 -3.92 -9.65
CA PRO A 18 -0.77 -5.02 -9.00
C PRO A 18 -0.95 -6.19 -9.99
N SER A 19 -0.91 -7.40 -9.46
CA SER A 19 -1.38 -8.58 -10.21
C SER A 19 -2.90 -8.72 -10.05
N VAL A 20 -3.52 -9.38 -11.02
CA VAL A 20 -4.95 -9.73 -11.03
C VAL A 20 -5.16 -11.25 -11.04
N GLU A 21 -4.06 -12.02 -11.04
CA GLU A 21 -4.03 -13.48 -11.00
C GLU A 21 -2.66 -13.97 -10.51
N GLY A 22 -2.57 -15.26 -10.16
CA GLY A 22 -1.32 -15.94 -9.81
C GLY A 22 -0.97 -15.93 -8.32
N HIS A 23 -1.68 -15.16 -7.50
CA HIS A 23 -1.45 -15.07 -6.05
C HIS A 23 -2.72 -15.33 -5.21
N GLY A 24 -3.77 -15.86 -5.83
CA GLY A 24 -5.03 -16.21 -5.17
C GLY A 24 -6.14 -15.17 -5.30
N GLU A 25 -5.98 -14.21 -6.20
CA GLU A 25 -7.00 -13.21 -6.54
C GLU A 25 -8.28 -13.87 -7.10
N VAL A 26 -9.44 -13.38 -6.65
CA VAL A 26 -10.74 -13.70 -7.25
C VAL A 26 -11.09 -12.64 -8.32
N GLU A 27 -12.07 -12.92 -9.18
CA GLU A 27 -12.55 -11.97 -10.19
C GLU A 27 -12.86 -10.59 -9.58
N GLY A 28 -12.22 -9.55 -10.11
CA GLY A 28 -12.33 -8.17 -9.63
C GLY A 28 -11.34 -7.79 -8.52
N GLU A 29 -10.55 -8.73 -8.02
CA GLU A 29 -9.50 -8.46 -7.05
C GLU A 29 -8.15 -8.19 -7.71
N SER A 30 -7.31 -7.51 -6.95
CA SER A 30 -5.89 -7.36 -7.26
C SER A 30 -5.04 -7.53 -6.01
N SER A 31 -3.78 -7.93 -6.20
CA SER A 31 -2.83 -8.06 -5.10
C SER A 31 -1.54 -7.28 -5.35
N LEU A 32 -0.89 -6.93 -4.23
CA LEU A 32 0.41 -6.31 -4.15
C LEU A 32 1.13 -6.86 -2.92
N PRO A 33 2.47 -6.87 -2.91
CA PRO A 33 3.22 -6.97 -1.67
C PRO A 33 2.74 -5.92 -0.66
N PHE A 34 2.70 -6.29 0.62
CA PHE A 34 2.08 -5.47 1.66
C PHE A 34 2.67 -4.05 1.73
N HIS A 35 3.99 -3.90 1.68
CA HIS A 35 4.65 -2.59 1.70
C HIS A 35 4.25 -1.70 0.51
N GLN A 36 4.11 -2.29 -0.69
CA GLN A 36 3.66 -1.55 -1.88
C GLN A 36 2.22 -1.10 -1.74
N PHE A 37 1.34 -1.97 -1.22
CA PHE A 37 -0.04 -1.62 -0.95
C PHE A 37 -0.13 -0.49 0.08
N ALA A 38 0.49 -0.67 1.25
CA ALA A 38 0.46 0.29 2.35
C ALA A 38 1.00 1.67 1.94
N SER A 39 2.09 1.72 1.16
CA SER A 39 2.67 2.98 0.66
C SER A 39 1.78 3.76 -0.32
N ARG A 40 0.69 3.15 -0.81
CA ARG A 40 -0.24 3.73 -1.79
C ARG A 40 -1.63 4.00 -1.20
N ILE A 41 -1.83 3.73 0.10
CA ILE A 41 -3.07 4.06 0.79
C ILE A 41 -3.15 5.59 0.93
N TYR A 42 -4.17 6.18 0.31
CA TYR A 42 -4.47 7.60 0.49
C TYR A 42 -5.25 7.86 1.79
N ALA A 43 -6.21 6.99 2.10
CA ALA A 43 -7.01 7.06 3.31
C ALA A 43 -7.43 5.65 3.72
N PHE A 44 -7.43 5.38 5.02
CA PHE A 44 -7.99 4.17 5.60
C PHE A 44 -8.79 4.53 6.85
N HIS A 45 -9.82 3.73 7.13
CA HIS A 45 -10.58 3.85 8.37
C HIS A 45 -10.13 2.74 9.30
N TYR A 46 -9.90 3.10 10.57
CA TYR A 46 -9.65 2.13 11.63
C TYR A 46 -10.32 2.59 12.93
N ASN A 47 -10.57 1.63 13.81
CA ASN A 47 -11.07 1.88 15.14
C ASN A 47 -9.89 1.99 16.11
N PRO A 48 -9.70 3.13 16.82
CA PRO A 48 -8.58 3.28 17.76
C PRO A 48 -8.59 2.27 18.91
N TYR A 49 -9.74 1.67 19.21
CA TYR A 49 -9.85 0.63 20.23
C TYR A 49 -9.45 -0.77 19.72
N GLU A 50 -9.08 -0.90 18.44
CA GLU A 50 -8.74 -2.15 17.77
C GLU A 50 -7.37 -2.09 17.06
N GLU A 51 -6.46 -1.19 17.49
CA GLU A 51 -5.11 -1.03 16.88
C GLU A 51 -4.23 -2.29 16.94
N GLY A 52 -4.53 -3.23 17.84
CA GLY A 52 -3.71 -4.42 18.04
C GLY A 52 -2.40 -4.09 18.76
N ASP A 53 -1.37 -4.92 18.54
CA ASP A 53 -0.03 -4.71 19.08
C ASP A 53 0.89 -4.09 18.01
N GLY A 54 1.19 -2.81 18.16
CA GLY A 54 2.09 -2.09 17.24
C GLY A 54 3.52 -2.63 17.22
N TYR A 55 3.99 -3.28 18.30
CA TYR A 55 5.32 -3.90 18.35
C TYR A 55 5.40 -5.22 17.58
N ALA A 56 4.26 -5.78 17.18
CA ALA A 56 4.22 -6.97 16.34
C ALA A 56 4.58 -6.66 14.87
N VAL A 57 4.60 -5.38 14.47
CA VAL A 57 5.00 -4.95 13.12
C VAL A 57 6.52 -4.78 13.07
N PRO A 58 7.23 -5.49 12.17
CA PRO A 58 8.68 -5.33 12.02
C PRO A 58 9.07 -3.90 11.61
N GLU A 59 10.09 -3.35 12.27
CA GLU A 59 10.60 -2.00 11.98
C GLU A 59 11.05 -1.84 10.52
N ALA A 60 11.65 -2.89 9.94
CA ALA A 60 12.07 -2.90 8.54
C ALA A 60 10.91 -2.70 7.54
N ASP A 61 9.71 -3.21 7.84
CA ASP A 61 8.53 -3.01 6.98
C ASP A 61 8.08 -1.54 7.03
N VAL A 62 8.13 -0.93 8.22
CA VAL A 62 7.80 0.49 8.42
C VAL A 62 8.78 1.38 7.66
N GLU A 63 10.08 1.12 7.78
CA GLU A 63 11.14 1.84 7.08
C GLU A 63 10.98 1.74 5.55
N GLU A 64 10.70 0.54 5.02
CA GLU A 64 10.49 0.32 3.58
C GLU A 64 9.27 1.10 3.07
N ILE A 65 8.14 1.02 3.79
CA ILE A 65 6.91 1.74 3.44
C ILE A 65 7.16 3.25 3.44
N GLU A 66 7.81 3.76 4.49
CA GLU A 66 8.09 5.19 4.64
C GLU A 66 8.99 5.71 3.51
N ALA A 67 10.05 4.97 3.16
CA ALA A 67 10.92 5.32 2.04
C ALA A 67 10.15 5.42 0.71
N MET A 68 9.31 4.42 0.41
CA MET A 68 8.46 4.43 -0.79
C MET A 68 7.51 5.63 -0.83
N VAL A 69 6.93 6.02 0.31
CA VAL A 69 6.05 7.19 0.41
C VAL A 69 6.85 8.48 0.18
N ARG A 70 7.97 8.66 0.88
CA ARG A 70 8.86 9.83 0.76
C ARG A 70 9.32 10.08 -0.66
N GLU A 71 9.62 9.03 -1.40
CA GLU A 71 10.09 9.10 -2.79
C GLU A 71 8.97 9.29 -3.83
N SER A 72 7.69 9.14 -3.44
CA SER A 72 6.54 9.18 -4.35
C SER A 72 5.65 10.41 -4.15
N TRP A 73 4.49 10.26 -3.49
CA TRP A 73 3.53 11.34 -3.24
C TRP A 73 3.89 12.14 -1.98
N GLY A 74 4.63 11.52 -1.07
CA GLY A 74 5.04 12.08 0.21
C GLY A 74 6.07 13.21 0.12
N ARG A 75 6.77 13.37 -1.02
CA ARG A 75 7.76 14.43 -1.23
C ARG A 75 7.20 15.86 -1.21
N PHE A 76 5.88 16.00 -1.27
CA PHE A 76 5.20 17.30 -1.11
C PHE A 76 4.86 17.65 0.34
N PHE A 77 5.14 16.75 1.29
CA PHE A 77 4.90 16.95 2.72
C PHE A 77 6.20 17.22 3.47
N ALA A 78 6.09 17.96 4.57
CA ALA A 78 7.17 18.08 5.53
C ALA A 78 7.14 16.86 6.46
N TRP A 79 8.30 16.25 6.65
CA TRP A 79 8.47 15.09 7.51
C TRP A 79 9.20 15.54 8.78
N ALA A 80 8.74 15.07 9.93
CA ALA A 80 9.37 15.33 11.23
C ALA A 80 10.45 14.29 11.54
#